data_AF-A0A091WEH8-F1
#
_entry.id   AF-A0A091WEH8-F1
#
_cell.length_a   1.000
_cell.length_b   1.000
_cell.length_c   1.000
_cell.angle_alpha   90.00
_cell.angle_beta   90.00
_cell.angle_gamma   90.00
#
_symmetry.space_group_name_H-M   'P 1'
#
loop_
_entity.id
_entity.type
_entity.pdbx_description
1 polymer ?
#
loop_
_entity_poly.entity_id
_entity_poly.type
_entity_poly.pdbx_seq_one_letter_code
_entity_poly.pdbx_strand_id
1 'polypeptide(L)'
;CHETGCNRSFHLPCAVEGGCITQFFGCYRSFCWEHRPEQAVEAALEDNTTCLICLQLVGDRRSYGTLVCPACKHAWFHRACIQNQAIHAGFSSFCCPCCQNEYRFLFEMLTMGIRIPRR
;
A
#
# COMPACT_ATOMS: atom_id res chain seq x y z
N CYS A 1 -13.57 0.82 -12.89
CA CYS A 1 -13.31 -0.04 -11.71
C CYS A 1 -13.28 -1.47 -12.22
N HIS A 2 -12.42 -2.34 -11.71
CA HIS A 2 -12.34 -3.73 -12.16
C HIS A 2 -13.44 -4.62 -11.56
N GLU A 3 -14.08 -4.18 -10.47
CA GLU A 3 -15.17 -4.92 -9.84
C GLU A 3 -16.36 -5.10 -10.78
N THR A 4 -16.94 -6.30 -10.77
CA THR A 4 -18.03 -6.66 -11.68
C THR A 4 -19.28 -5.84 -11.33
N GLY A 5 -19.87 -5.18 -12.34
CA GLY A 5 -21.04 -4.31 -12.13
C GLY A 5 -20.72 -2.89 -11.64
N CYS A 6 -19.44 -2.56 -11.38
CA CYS A 6 -19.06 -1.21 -10.98
C CYS A 6 -18.74 -0.31 -12.19
N ASN A 7 -19.62 0.66 -12.47
CA ASN A 7 -19.47 1.61 -13.60
C ASN A 7 -18.57 2.83 -13.30
N ARG A 8 -17.87 2.87 -12.15
CA ARG A 8 -17.04 4.03 -11.79
C ARG A 8 -15.75 4.08 -12.62
N SER A 9 -15.48 5.24 -13.21
CA SER A 9 -14.26 5.55 -13.95
C SER A 9 -13.55 6.74 -13.31
N PHE A 10 -12.23 6.78 -13.44
CA PHE A 10 -11.41 7.83 -12.85
C PHE A 10 -10.11 8.00 -13.63
N HIS A 11 -9.63 9.24 -13.76
CA HIS A 11 -8.30 9.50 -14.29
C HIS A 11 -7.25 8.99 -13.31
N LEU A 12 -6.10 8.53 -13.82
CA LEU A 12 -5.02 8.01 -12.99
C LEU A 12 -4.51 9.03 -11.96
N PRO A 13 -4.31 10.34 -12.28
CA PRO A 13 -3.92 11.33 -11.27
C PRO A 13 -4.98 11.49 -10.16
N CYS A 14 -6.26 11.56 -10.54
CA CYS A 14 -7.38 11.71 -9.61
C CYS A 14 -7.62 10.43 -8.76
N ALA A 15 -7.13 9.28 -9.21
CA ALA A 15 -7.28 8.01 -8.48
C ALA A 15 -6.64 8.08 -7.09
N VAL A 16 -5.48 8.74 -6.97
CA VAL A 16 -4.75 8.85 -5.70
C VAL A 16 -5.53 9.73 -4.72
N GLU A 17 -6.02 10.88 -5.17
CA GLU A 17 -6.84 11.81 -4.37
C GLU A 17 -8.17 11.18 -3.96
N GLY A 18 -8.79 10.43 -4.87
CA GLY A 18 -10.04 9.70 -4.62
C GLY A 18 -9.88 8.43 -3.78
N GLY A 19 -8.68 8.11 -3.29
CA GLY A 19 -8.42 6.90 -2.50
C GLY A 19 -8.68 5.60 -3.27
N CYS A 20 -8.56 5.62 -4.60
CA CYS A 20 -8.64 4.46 -5.47
C CYS A 20 -7.29 3.72 -5.48
N ILE A 21 -7.31 2.44 -5.84
CA ILE A 21 -6.09 1.62 -5.98
C ILE A 21 -5.92 1.22 -7.44
N THR A 22 -4.76 1.52 -8.02
CA THR A 22 -4.33 1.00 -9.33
C THR A 22 -3.14 0.08 -9.10
N GLN A 23 -3.27 -1.17 -9.54
CA GLN A 23 -2.23 -2.18 -9.47
C GLN A 23 -1.34 -2.07 -10.71
N PHE A 24 -0.03 -1.85 -10.52
CA PHE A 24 0.92 -1.69 -11.64
C PHE A 24 1.59 -3.02 -12.04
N PHE A 25 0.85 -4.12 -11.95
CA PHE A 25 1.31 -5.47 -12.28
C PHE A 25 0.19 -6.27 -12.95
N GLY A 26 0.57 -7.36 -13.64
CA GLY A 26 -0.39 -8.26 -14.30
C GLY A 26 -1.27 -7.51 -15.30
N CYS A 27 -2.59 -7.55 -15.10
CA CYS A 27 -3.59 -6.92 -15.98
C CYS A 27 -3.88 -5.44 -15.65
N TYR A 28 -3.05 -4.79 -14.84
CA TYR A 28 -3.18 -3.37 -14.50
C TYR A 28 -4.57 -2.97 -13.96
N ARG A 29 -5.07 -3.74 -13.00
CA ARG A 29 -6.44 -3.57 -12.45
C ARG A 29 -6.54 -2.30 -11.61
N SER A 30 -7.67 -1.61 -11.71
CA SER A 30 -7.96 -0.42 -10.91
C SER A 30 -9.30 -0.52 -10.21
N PHE A 31 -9.33 -0.16 -8.92
CA PHE A 31 -10.48 -0.27 -8.04
C PHE A 31 -10.86 1.09 -7.46
N CYS A 32 -12.15 1.42 -7.45
CA CYS A 32 -12.63 2.65 -6.84
C CYS A 32 -12.51 2.58 -5.30
N TRP A 33 -12.74 3.69 -4.61
CA TRP A 33 -12.63 3.76 -3.14
C TRP A 33 -13.46 2.72 -2.37
N GLU A 34 -14.54 2.21 -2.95
CA GLU A 34 -15.45 1.24 -2.35
C GLU A 34 -15.04 -0.21 -2.63
N HIS A 35 -14.42 -0.48 -3.78
CA HIS A 35 -14.04 -1.83 -4.20
C HIS A 35 -12.53 -2.06 -4.15
N ARG A 36 -11.77 -1.10 -3.59
CA ARG A 36 -10.33 -1.25 -3.44
C ARG A 36 -10.01 -2.40 -2.49
N PRO A 37 -8.91 -3.13 -2.70
CA PRO A 37 -8.48 -4.12 -1.74
C PRO A 37 -8.13 -3.46 -0.41
N GLU A 38 -8.31 -4.21 0.67
CA GLU A 38 -7.89 -3.85 2.02
C GLU A 38 -6.92 -4.91 2.55
N GLN A 39 -6.02 -4.50 3.46
CA GLN A 39 -5.11 -5.45 4.08
C GLN A 39 -5.87 -6.34 5.06
N ALA A 40 -5.83 -7.65 4.87
CA ALA A 40 -6.46 -8.63 5.76
C ALA A 40 -5.70 -8.84 7.09
N VAL A 41 -4.66 -8.04 7.36
CA VAL A 41 -3.77 -8.23 8.50
C VAL A 41 -4.47 -7.80 9.79
N GLU A 42 -4.84 -8.79 10.61
CA GLU A 42 -5.18 -8.57 12.02
C GLU A 42 -3.89 -8.29 12.80
N ALA A 43 -3.51 -7.02 12.87
CA ALA A 43 -2.46 -6.56 13.78
C ALA A 43 -3.07 -6.18 15.16
N ALA A 44 -2.34 -6.39 16.25
CA ALA A 44 -2.75 -5.84 17.55
C ALA A 44 -2.51 -4.32 17.53
N LEU A 45 -3.42 -3.55 18.11
CA LEU A 45 -3.29 -2.11 18.25
C LEU A 45 -2.46 -1.82 19.49
N GLU A 46 -1.36 -1.10 19.32
CA GLU A 46 -0.83 -0.25 20.38
C GLU A 46 -1.21 1.19 20.02
N ASP A 47 -1.81 1.91 20.98
CA ASP A 47 -2.08 3.33 20.83
C ASP A 47 -0.77 4.07 20.53
N ASN A 48 -0.80 5.05 19.61
CA ASN A 48 0.38 5.82 19.13
C ASN A 48 1.36 5.08 18.21
N THR A 49 0.86 4.22 17.33
CA THR A 49 1.69 3.62 16.28
C THR A 49 2.30 4.71 15.37
N THR A 50 3.62 4.63 15.12
CA THR A 50 4.36 5.56 14.25
C THR A 50 4.78 4.90 12.93
N CYS A 51 4.94 5.73 11.91
CA CYS A 51 5.50 5.33 10.62
C CYS A 51 7.01 5.10 10.77
N LEU A 52 7.51 3.90 10.45
CA LEU A 52 8.94 3.59 10.61
C LEU A 52 9.86 4.36 9.64
N ILE A 53 9.31 5.08 8.66
CA ILE A 53 10.09 5.85 7.67
C ILE A 53 10.27 7.30 8.13
N CYS A 54 9.19 7.99 8.52
CA CYS A 54 9.24 9.41 8.90
C CYS A 54 9.13 9.66 10.41
N LEU A 55 8.90 8.60 11.20
CA LEU A 55 8.73 8.62 12.65
C LEU A 55 7.54 9.48 13.15
N GLN A 56 6.61 9.83 12.27
CA GLN A 56 5.36 10.52 12.63
C GLN A 56 4.23 9.51 12.83
N LEU A 57 3.21 9.90 13.61
CA LEU A 57 2.02 9.08 13.84
C LEU A 57 1.37 8.68 12.51
N VAL A 58 1.01 7.40 12.38
CA VAL A 58 0.12 6.98 11.29
C VAL A 58 -1.33 7.32 11.65
N GLY A 59 -2.13 7.63 10.62
CA GLY A 59 -3.58 7.82 10.80
C GLY A 59 -4.29 6.49 11.02
N ASP A 60 -5.61 6.47 10.81
CA ASP A 60 -6.45 5.29 11.05
C ASP A 60 -5.92 4.02 10.37
N ARG A 61 -5.92 2.92 11.12
CA ARG A 61 -5.33 1.61 10.72
C ARG A 61 -5.92 0.98 9.47
N ARG A 62 -7.17 1.29 9.16
CA ARG A 62 -7.91 0.77 8.00
C ARG A 62 -8.19 1.86 6.97
N SER A 63 -7.36 2.91 6.97
CA SER A 63 -7.45 3.95 5.96
C SER A 63 -6.61 3.58 4.75
N TYR A 64 -7.00 4.15 3.60
CA TYR A 64 -6.18 4.13 2.39
C TYR A 64 -4.75 4.66 2.62
N GLY A 65 -4.58 5.60 3.56
CA GLY A 65 -3.32 6.29 3.85
C GLY A 65 -2.35 5.52 4.74
N THR A 66 -2.77 4.42 5.37
CA THR A 66 -1.97 3.67 6.34
C THR A 66 -1.76 2.23 5.84
N LEU A 67 -0.51 1.76 5.86
CA LEU A 67 -0.15 0.41 5.43
C LEU A 67 0.68 -0.30 6.50
N VAL A 68 0.53 -1.61 6.61
CA VAL A 68 1.26 -2.48 7.54
C VAL A 68 2.02 -3.57 6.80
N CYS A 69 3.19 -3.93 7.30
CA CYS A 69 3.92 -5.10 6.80
C CYS A 69 3.13 -6.39 7.13
N PRO A 70 2.78 -7.22 6.13
CA PRO A 70 2.01 -8.45 6.36
C PRO A 70 2.84 -9.57 7.01
N ALA A 71 4.17 -9.46 6.97
CA ALA A 71 5.08 -10.45 7.52
C ALA A 71 5.22 -10.29 9.03
N CYS A 72 5.62 -9.10 9.49
CA CYS A 72 5.85 -8.83 10.90
C CYS A 72 4.62 -8.24 11.62
N LYS A 73 3.66 -7.65 10.91
CA LYS A 73 2.39 -7.12 11.44
C LYS A 73 2.50 -5.96 12.44
N HIS A 74 3.70 -5.48 12.75
CA HIS A 74 3.93 -4.35 13.66
C HIS A 74 4.71 -3.20 13.02
N ALA A 75 5.13 -3.33 11.76
CA ALA A 75 5.74 -2.24 11.00
C ALA A 75 4.68 -1.50 10.20
N TRP A 76 4.47 -0.23 10.54
CA TRP A 76 3.43 0.63 9.95
C TRP A 76 4.06 1.78 9.16
N PHE A 77 3.33 2.23 8.13
CA PHE A 77 3.82 3.20 7.18
C PHE A 77 2.69 4.12 6.68
N HIS A 78 3.00 5.39 6.46
CA HIS A 78 2.17 6.20 5.56
C HIS A 78 2.33 5.69 4.13
N ARG A 79 1.22 5.63 3.40
CA ARG A 79 1.19 5.25 1.97
C ARG A 79 2.18 6.07 1.14
N ALA A 80 2.27 7.37 1.39
CA ALA A 80 3.19 8.27 0.70
C ALA A 80 4.66 7.93 1.00
N CYS A 81 4.99 7.66 2.26
CA CYS A 81 6.35 7.29 2.66
C CYS A 81 6.80 5.99 1.99
N ILE A 82 5.93 4.97 2.00
CA ILE A 82 6.28 3.68 1.39
C ILE A 82 6.33 3.77 -0.15
N GLN A 83 5.48 4.60 -0.76
CA GLN A 83 5.53 4.87 -2.20
C GLN A 83 6.86 5.54 -2.60
N ASN A 84 7.35 6.49 -1.80
CA ASN A 84 8.65 7.12 -2.05
C ASN A 84 9.79 6.10 -1.90
N GLN A 85 9.76 5.31 -0.82
CA GLN A 85 10.75 4.25 -0.60
C GLN A 85 10.79 3.24 -1.76
N ALA A 86 9.62 2.79 -2.25
CA ALA A 86 9.51 1.88 -3.39
C ALA A 86 10.13 2.44 -4.66
N ILE A 87 9.90 3.73 -4.96
CA ILE A 87 10.49 4.40 -6.13
C ILE A 87 12.01 4.40 -6.04
N HIS A 88 12.58 4.67 -4.86
CA HIS A 88 14.03 4.72 -4.66
C HIS A 88 14.68 3.33 -4.65
N ALA A 89 14.11 2.37 -3.94
CA ALA A 89 14.65 1.01 -3.81
C ALA A 89 14.55 0.21 -5.11
N GLY A 90 13.45 0.36 -5.84
CA GLY A 90 13.14 -0.46 -7.02
C GLY A 90 12.82 -1.92 -6.67
N PHE A 91 12.41 -2.68 -7.68
CA PHE A 91 11.85 -4.02 -7.49
C PHE A 91 12.78 -5.01 -6.78
N SER A 92 14.08 -4.99 -7.09
CA SER A 92 15.06 -5.97 -6.58
C SER A 92 15.46 -5.78 -5.12
N SER A 93 15.20 -4.60 -4.55
CA SER A 93 15.71 -4.22 -3.24
C SER A 93 14.61 -3.74 -2.29
N PHE A 94 13.34 -3.93 -2.69
CA PHE A 94 12.21 -3.46 -1.92
C PHE A 94 11.74 -4.53 -0.93
N CYS A 95 12.16 -4.36 0.33
CA CYS A 95 11.79 -5.21 1.45
C CYS A 95 11.31 -4.37 2.64
N CYS A 96 10.69 -5.02 3.63
CA CYS A 96 10.26 -4.35 4.84
C CYS A 96 11.49 -3.80 5.61
N PRO A 97 11.54 -2.50 5.97
CA PRO A 97 12.64 -1.93 6.75
C PRO A 97 12.88 -2.59 8.11
N CYS A 98 11.83 -3.20 8.68
CA CYS A 98 11.88 -3.78 10.02
C CYS A 98 12.34 -5.24 10.02
N CYS A 99 11.69 -6.11 9.23
CA CYS A 99 11.95 -7.54 9.25
C CYS A 99 12.69 -8.06 8.01
N GLN A 100 13.04 -7.18 7.07
CA GLN A 100 13.71 -7.50 5.80
C GLN A 100 12.97 -8.52 4.92
N ASN A 101 11.72 -8.87 5.24
CA ASN A 101 10.94 -9.74 4.38
C ASN A 101 10.70 -9.03 3.03
N GLU A 102 11.14 -9.65 1.95
CA GLU A 102 10.96 -9.16 0.59
C GLU A 102 9.64 -9.67 0.01
N TYR A 103 9.48 -11.00 -0.08
CA TYR A 103 8.38 -11.62 -0.83
C TYR A 103 6.98 -11.16 -0.38
N ARG A 104 6.60 -11.38 0.89
CA ARG A 104 5.24 -11.05 1.36
C ARG A 104 5.02 -9.54 1.36
N PHE A 105 6.06 -8.78 1.70
CA PHE A 105 6.00 -7.32 1.72
C PHE A 105 5.78 -6.74 0.33
N LEU A 106 6.59 -7.15 -0.66
CA LEU A 106 6.50 -6.69 -2.04
C LEU A 106 5.13 -7.00 -2.65
N PHE A 107 4.64 -8.25 -2.52
CA PHE A 107 3.34 -8.64 -3.07
C PHE A 107 2.17 -7.86 -2.46
N GLU A 108 2.20 -7.63 -1.15
CA GLU A 108 1.17 -6.86 -0.45
C GLU A 108 1.19 -5.40 -0.91
N MET A 109 2.37 -4.76 -0.95
CA MET A 109 2.49 -3.38 -1.37
C MET A 109 2.05 -3.19 -2.83
N LEU A 110 2.40 -4.12 -3.72
CA LEU A 110 1.88 -4.14 -5.11
C LEU A 110 0.36 -4.24 -5.14
N THR A 111 -0.21 -5.18 -4.39
CA THR A 111 -1.67 -5.41 -4.30
C THR A 111 -2.39 -4.16 -3.82
N MET A 112 -1.80 -3.47 -2.84
CA MET A 112 -2.29 -2.21 -2.30
C MET A 112 -2.02 -1.01 -3.21
N GLY A 113 -1.44 -1.20 -4.41
CA GLY A 113 -1.26 -0.17 -5.43
C GLY A 113 -0.02 0.70 -5.24
N ILE A 114 0.99 0.25 -4.48
CA ILE A 114 2.30 0.89 -4.44
C ILE A 114 3.04 0.57 -5.73
N ARG A 115 3.44 1.61 -6.45
CA ARG A 115 4.20 1.47 -7.69
C ARG A 115 5.67 1.20 -7.36
N ILE A 116 6.19 0.06 -7.84
CA ILE A 116 7.59 -0.34 -7.66
C ILE A 116 8.23 -0.48 -9.05
N PRO A 117 9.13 0.43 -9.47
CA PRO A 117 9.76 0.36 -10.78
C PRO A 117 10.77 -0.80 -10.85
N ARG A 118 10.83 -1.45 -12.01
CA ARG A 118 12.01 -2.25 -12.40
C ARG A 118 13.05 -1.30 -12.96
N ARG A 119 14.28 -1.38 -12.44
CA ARG A 119 15.43 -0.62 -12.89
C ARG A 119 16.44 -1.57 -13.50
#